data_AF-A0A559K5E3-F1
#
_entry.id   AF-A0A559K5E3-F1
#
_cell.length_a   1.000
_cell.length_b   1.000
_cell.length_c   1.000
_cell.angle_alpha   90.00
_cell.angle_beta   90.00
_cell.angle_gamma   90.00
#
_symmetry.space_group_name_H-M   'P 1'
#
loop_
_entity.id
_entity.type
_entity.pdbx_description
1 polymer ?
#
loop_
_entity_poly.entity_id
_entity_poly.type
_entity_poly.pdbx_seq_one_letter_code
_entity_poly.pdbx_strand_id
1 'polypeptide(L)'
;MNIRLLLLLGFAWFLLAVAASSFFRSEAAAIVQKPSLNTTAVLENKYLGTTDLGQISGEQVLGMVPYALAGEFPLVVDGITINPNTNISSINFRGVSGLTYSLTVNRNTNRDIISVVANHN
;
A
#
# COMPACT_ATOMS: atom_id res chain seq x y z
N MET A 1 44.86 -31.50 -16.41
CA MET A 1 43.85 -31.08 -15.41
C MET A 1 43.61 -32.26 -14.47
N ASN A 2 43.86 -32.10 -13.17
CA ASN A 2 43.87 -33.22 -12.22
C ASN A 2 42.44 -33.75 -12.00
N ILE A 3 42.21 -35.05 -12.18
CA ILE A 3 40.90 -35.71 -12.00
C ILE A 3 40.28 -35.41 -10.62
N ARG A 4 41.13 -35.23 -9.59
CA ARG A 4 40.72 -34.82 -8.25
C ARG A 4 40.12 -33.41 -8.19
N LEU A 5 40.64 -32.48 -8.98
CA LEU A 5 40.11 -31.11 -9.09
C LEU A 5 38.73 -31.12 -9.75
N LEU A 6 38.53 -31.98 -10.77
CA LEU A 6 37.27 -32.10 -11.49
C LEU A 6 36.17 -32.72 -10.61
N LEU A 7 36.52 -33.73 -9.81
CA LEU A 7 35.63 -34.32 -8.81
C LEU A 7 35.25 -33.32 -7.71
N LEU A 8 36.22 -32.54 -7.20
CA LEU A 8 35.95 -31.51 -6.20
C LEU A 8 35.07 -30.39 -6.75
N LEU A 9 35.29 -29.96 -7.98
CA LEU A 9 34.47 -28.95 -8.64
C LEU A 9 33.03 -29.47 -8.82
N GLY A 10 32.86 -30.68 -9.36
CA GLY A 10 31.53 -31.29 -9.49
C GLY A 10 30.81 -31.44 -8.16
N PHE A 11 31.52 -31.84 -7.11
CA PHE A 11 30.97 -31.95 -5.76
C PHE A 11 30.56 -30.58 -5.18
N ALA A 12 31.36 -29.53 -5.39
CA ALA A 12 31.03 -28.18 -4.96
C ALA A 12 29.77 -27.63 -5.65
N TRP A 13 29.64 -27.85 -6.96
CA TRP A 13 28.43 -27.47 -7.71
C TRP A 13 27.18 -28.23 -7.25
N PHE A 14 27.32 -29.50 -6.88
CA PHE A 14 26.23 -30.28 -6.32
C PHE A 14 25.76 -29.73 -4.96
N LEU A 15 26.70 -29.42 -4.05
CA LEU A 15 26.37 -28.81 -2.76
C LEU A 15 25.71 -27.43 -2.92
N LEU A 16 26.19 -26.62 -3.87
CA LEU A 16 25.61 -25.32 -4.18
C LEU A 16 24.16 -25.44 -4.67
N ALA A 17 23.87 -26.40 -5.56
CA ALA A 17 22.53 -26.63 -6.09
C ALA A 17 21.54 -27.05 -4.99
N VAL A 18 21.96 -27.93 -4.08
CA VAL A 18 21.13 -28.36 -2.95
C VAL A 18 20.84 -27.19 -2.01
N ALA A 19 21.85 -26.42 -1.61
CA ALA A 19 21.68 -25.27 -0.72
C ALA A 19 20.81 -24.16 -1.35
N ALA A 20 21.03 -23.85 -2.63
CA ALA A 20 20.24 -22.86 -3.36
C ALA A 20 18.76 -23.27 -3.44
N SER A 21 18.47 -24.55 -3.66
CA SER A 21 17.09 -25.03 -3.74
C SER A 21 16.32 -24.85 -2.42
N SER A 22 16.97 -25.03 -1.26
CA SER A 22 16.37 -24.79 0.05
C SER A 22 16.10 -23.30 0.28
N PHE A 23 17.02 -22.43 -0.14
CA PHE A 23 16.85 -20.98 -0.05
C PHE A 23 15.67 -20.48 -0.90
N PHE A 24 15.60 -20.89 -2.17
CA PHE A 24 14.49 -20.50 -3.06
C PHE A 24 13.13 -21.02 -2.57
N ARG A 25 13.09 -22.22 -1.99
CA ARG A 25 11.86 -22.72 -1.35
C ARG A 25 11.48 -21.90 -0.11
N SER A 26 12.45 -21.47 0.69
CA SER A 26 12.18 -20.62 1.86
C SER A 26 11.74 -19.21 1.49
N GLU A 27 12.29 -18.61 0.43
CA GLU A 27 11.80 -17.31 -0.07
C GLU A 27 10.43 -17.43 -0.75
N ALA A 28 10.20 -18.47 -1.56
CA ALA A 28 8.90 -18.67 -2.21
C ALA A 28 7.78 -19.02 -1.20
N ALA A 29 8.13 -19.68 -0.09
CA ALA A 29 7.20 -19.99 1.00
C ALA A 29 7.13 -18.89 2.06
N ALA A 30 8.05 -17.92 2.05
CA ALA A 30 7.92 -16.69 2.81
C ALA A 30 6.82 -15.85 2.16
N ILE A 31 5.58 -16.22 2.48
CA ILE A 31 4.45 -15.31 2.38
C ILE A 31 4.92 -14.09 3.16
N VAL A 32 5.22 -12.99 2.45
CA VAL A 32 5.37 -11.68 3.06
C VAL A 32 4.02 -11.43 3.71
N GLN A 33 3.90 -11.83 4.99
CA GLN A 33 2.82 -11.42 5.83
C GLN A 33 3.02 -9.93 5.97
N LYS A 34 2.39 -9.18 5.05
CA LYS A 34 2.07 -7.79 5.27
C LYS A 34 1.56 -7.74 6.71
N PRO A 35 2.13 -6.87 7.57
CA PRO A 35 1.75 -6.82 8.98
C PRO A 35 0.24 -6.91 9.06
N SER A 36 -0.28 -7.93 9.75
CA SER A 36 -1.71 -8.00 10.00
C SER A 36 -2.03 -6.77 10.83
N LEU A 37 -2.57 -5.77 10.15
CA LEU A 37 -3.12 -4.57 10.72
C LEU A 37 -4.21 -5.03 11.69
N ASN A 38 -3.85 -5.17 12.97
CA ASN A 38 -4.77 -5.21 14.09
C ASN A 38 -5.43 -3.83 14.18
N THR A 39 -6.18 -3.47 13.15
CA THR A 39 -7.02 -2.29 13.14
C THR A 39 -8.26 -2.72 13.87
N THR A 40 -8.37 -2.31 15.13
CA THR A 40 -9.66 -2.11 15.78
C THR A 40 -10.60 -1.54 14.72
N ALA A 41 -11.62 -2.30 14.35
CA ALA A 41 -12.49 -2.07 13.21
C ALA A 41 -12.75 -0.58 12.94
N VAL A 42 -11.89 0.04 12.12
CA VAL A 42 -12.30 1.17 11.31
C VAL A 42 -13.15 0.47 10.28
N LEU A 43 -14.46 0.49 10.51
CA LEU A 43 -15.46 0.05 9.54
C LEU A 43 -14.95 0.44 8.16
N GLU A 44 -14.62 -0.55 7.34
CA GLU A 44 -14.38 -0.36 5.92
C GLU A 44 -15.69 0.18 5.34
N ASN A 45 -15.93 1.48 5.49
CA ASN A 45 -16.95 2.18 4.75
C ASN A 45 -16.40 2.33 3.35
N LYS A 46 -16.35 1.19 2.64
CA LYS A 46 -16.03 1.10 1.23
C LYS A 46 -16.80 2.20 0.53
N TYR A 47 -16.11 3.00 -0.26
CA TYR A 47 -16.73 4.08 -1.01
C TYR A 47 -17.91 3.49 -1.83
N LEU A 48 -19.14 3.79 -1.40
CA LEU A 48 -20.36 3.20 -1.96
C LEU A 48 -20.72 3.79 -3.34
N GLY A 49 -19.88 4.69 -3.88
CA GLY A 49 -20.17 5.35 -5.14
C GLY A 49 -21.39 6.26 -5.02
N THR A 50 -21.43 7.12 -4.00
CA THR A 50 -22.33 8.28 -4.09
C THR A 50 -21.93 9.08 -5.32
N THR A 51 -22.89 9.33 -6.20
CA THR A 51 -22.70 10.12 -7.42
C THR A 51 -22.34 11.57 -7.09
N ASP A 52 -22.66 12.02 -5.87
CA ASP A 52 -22.39 13.35 -5.40
C ASP A 52 -21.07 13.39 -4.61
N LEU A 53 -20.01 13.79 -5.32
CA LEU A 53 -18.70 14.07 -4.73
C LEU A 53 -18.74 15.27 -3.77
N GLY A 54 -19.83 16.05 -3.72
CA GLY A 54 -20.01 17.16 -2.80
C GLY A 54 -20.36 16.75 -1.36
N GLN A 55 -20.86 15.53 -1.14
CA GLN A 55 -21.31 15.06 0.17
C GLN A 55 -20.76 13.68 0.51
N ILE A 56 -19.51 13.66 0.94
CA ILE A 56 -18.77 12.45 1.22
C ILE A 56 -18.52 12.38 2.71
N SER A 57 -18.78 11.24 3.33
CA SER A 57 -18.57 11.10 4.77
C SER A 57 -17.07 11.08 5.08
N GLY A 58 -16.68 11.64 6.22
CA GLY A 58 -15.30 11.59 6.68
C GLY A 58 -14.76 10.16 6.80
N GLU A 59 -15.60 9.19 7.14
CA GLU A 59 -15.22 7.77 7.15
C GLU A 59 -14.85 7.26 5.76
N GLN A 60 -15.55 7.73 4.72
CA GLN A 60 -15.21 7.40 3.33
C GLN A 60 -13.89 8.06 2.91
N VAL A 61 -13.64 9.31 3.32
CA VAL A 61 -12.34 9.98 3.12
C VAL A 61 -11.22 9.20 3.81
N LEU A 62 -11.43 8.76 5.04
CA LEU A 62 -10.49 7.90 5.77
C LEU A 62 -10.28 6.56 5.08
N GLY A 63 -11.32 6.01 4.45
CA GLY A 63 -11.23 4.82 3.60
C GLY A 63 -10.32 4.98 2.38
N MET A 64 -10.00 6.22 1.96
CA MET A 64 -9.10 6.49 0.84
C MET A 64 -7.63 6.59 1.26
N VAL A 65 -7.35 6.78 2.56
CA VAL A 65 -5.99 6.93 3.10
C VAL A 65 -5.09 5.73 2.77
N PRO A 66 -5.53 4.46 2.90
CA PRO A 66 -4.69 3.32 2.56
C PRO A 66 -4.26 3.29 1.09
N TYR A 67 -5.13 3.69 0.17
CA TYR A 67 -4.84 3.75 -1.26
C TYR A 67 -3.81 4.84 -1.58
N ALA A 68 -3.89 5.97 -0.86
CA ALA A 68 -2.91 7.04 -0.99
C ALA A 68 -1.52 6.66 -0.44
N LEU A 69 -1.48 5.93 0.68
CA LEU A 69 -0.24 5.37 1.23
C LEU A 69 0.34 4.26 0.35
N ALA A 70 -0.50 3.54 -0.39
CA ALA A 70 -0.07 2.54 -1.36
C ALA A 70 0.48 3.16 -2.66
N GLY A 71 0.31 4.48 -2.85
CA GLY A 71 0.85 5.21 -4.00
C GLY A 71 -0.06 5.20 -5.23
N GLU A 72 -1.33 4.82 -5.10
CA GLU A 72 -2.27 4.85 -6.22
C GLU A 72 -2.59 6.29 -6.64
N PHE A 73 -2.74 7.20 -5.67
CA PHE A 73 -2.89 8.63 -5.89
C PHE A 73 -2.58 9.41 -4.60
N PRO A 74 -1.96 10.60 -4.66
CA PRO A 74 -1.89 11.49 -3.50
C PRO A 74 -3.29 11.97 -3.10
N LEU A 75 -3.59 11.89 -1.80
CA LEU A 75 -4.82 12.36 -1.19
C LEU A 75 -4.52 13.59 -0.34
N VAL A 76 -5.24 14.68 -0.55
CA VAL A 76 -5.17 15.88 0.28
C VAL A 76 -6.43 15.93 1.13
N VAL A 77 -6.29 15.96 2.46
CA VAL A 77 -7.40 16.11 3.40
C VAL A 77 -7.18 17.41 4.16
N ASP A 78 -8.02 18.42 3.94
CA ASP A 78 -7.93 19.74 4.60
C ASP A 78 -6.53 20.38 4.53
N GLY A 79 -5.90 20.27 3.36
CA GLY A 79 -4.55 20.78 3.11
C GLY A 79 -3.41 19.85 3.58
N ILE A 80 -3.71 18.75 4.28
CA ILE A 80 -2.73 17.74 4.65
C ILE A 80 -2.56 16.75 3.50
N THR A 81 -1.35 16.67 2.94
CA THR A 81 -1.05 15.74 1.84
C THR A 81 -0.62 14.38 2.37
N ILE A 82 -1.31 13.35 1.91
CA ILE A 82 -1.09 11.94 2.20
C ILE A 82 -0.59 11.28 0.92
N ASN A 83 0.61 10.71 1.00
CA ASN A 83 1.28 9.99 -0.08
C ASN A 83 2.15 8.87 0.55
N PRO A 84 2.85 8.04 -0.24
CA PRO A 84 3.65 6.93 0.29
C PRO A 84 4.77 7.33 1.26
N ASN A 85 5.20 8.59 1.20
CA ASN A 85 6.27 9.13 2.06
C ASN A 85 5.71 9.82 3.32
N THR A 86 4.39 9.96 3.44
CA THR A 86 3.74 10.62 4.56
C THR A 86 3.79 9.75 5.81
N ASN A 87 4.30 10.28 6.93
CA ASN A 87 4.25 9.60 8.22
C ASN A 87 2.85 9.71 8.83
N ILE A 88 2.01 8.71 8.56
CA ILE A 88 0.61 8.67 9.01
C ILE A 88 0.45 8.74 10.54
N SER A 89 1.43 8.26 11.32
CA SER A 89 1.40 8.28 12.78
C SER A 89 1.47 9.68 13.38
N SER A 90 1.89 10.67 12.58
CA SER A 90 1.95 12.07 12.97
C SER A 90 0.67 12.85 12.67
N ILE A 91 -0.27 12.24 11.94
CA ILE A 91 -1.52 12.89 11.50
C ILE A 91 -2.67 12.42 12.41
N ASN A 92 -3.41 13.39 12.95
CA ASN A 92 -4.59 13.10 13.77
C ASN A 92 -5.86 13.11 12.92
N PHE A 93 -6.41 11.92 12.65
CA PHE A 93 -7.64 11.73 11.89
C PHE A 93 -8.92 11.76 12.73
N ARG A 94 -8.83 11.94 14.06
CA ARG A 94 -10.02 11.94 14.93
C ARG A 94 -11.03 13.03 14.58
N GLY A 95 -10.56 14.15 14.02
CA GLY A 95 -11.43 15.23 13.54
C GLY A 95 -12.05 14.98 12.17
N VAL A 96 -11.66 13.93 11.45
CA VAL A 96 -12.17 13.65 10.10
C VAL A 96 -13.47 12.86 10.17
N SER A 97 -13.58 11.87 11.06
CA SER A 97 -14.82 11.11 11.26
C SER A 97 -15.95 12.00 11.77
N GLY A 98 -17.15 11.82 11.23
CA GLY A 98 -18.34 12.61 11.57
C GLY A 98 -18.51 13.93 10.81
N LEU A 99 -17.53 14.34 9.98
CA LEU A 99 -17.65 15.50 9.10
C LEU A 99 -18.08 15.11 7.68
N THR A 100 -18.60 16.09 6.94
CA THR A 100 -18.94 15.96 5.52
C THR A 100 -17.91 16.72 4.70
N TYR A 101 -17.38 16.04 3.68
CA TYR A 101 -16.34 16.54 2.80
C TYR A 101 -16.86 16.66 1.37
N SER A 102 -16.33 17.65 0.66
CA SER A 102 -16.39 17.70 -0.79
C SER A 102 -15.10 17.12 -1.37
N LEU A 103 -15.24 16.12 -2.23
CA LEU A 103 -14.16 15.54 -3.01
C LEU A 103 -14.02 16.20 -4.38
N THR A 104 -12.79 16.52 -4.72
CA THR A 104 -12.36 16.89 -6.07
C THR A 104 -11.34 15.87 -6.55
N VAL A 105 -11.64 15.23 -7.69
CA VAL A 105 -10.75 14.25 -8.33
C VAL A 105 -10.10 14.88 -9.55
N ASN A 106 -8.79 15.11 -9.48
CA ASN A 106 -8.01 15.62 -10.60
C ASN A 106 -7.55 14.44 -11.46
N ARG A 107 -7.76 14.54 -12.77
CA ARG A 107 -7.38 13.51 -13.74
C ARG A 107 -6.48 14.07 -14.83
N ASN A 108 -5.60 13.23 -15.37
CA ASN A 108 -4.77 13.57 -16.53
C ASN A 108 -5.58 13.50 -17.84
N THR A 109 -4.95 13.83 -18.96
CA THR A 109 -5.54 13.71 -20.31
C THR A 109 -5.97 12.29 -20.67
N ASN A 110 -5.38 11.27 -20.04
CA ASN A 110 -5.70 9.86 -20.23
C ASN A 110 -6.81 9.35 -19.29
N ARG A 111 -7.40 10.23 -18.46
CA ARG A 111 -8.40 9.95 -17.42
C ARG A 111 -7.87 9.18 -16.19
N ASP A 112 -6.56 9.04 -16.04
CA ASP A 112 -5.97 8.51 -14.81
C ASP A 112 -6.08 9.54 -13.69
N ILE A 113 -6.27 9.08 -12.45
CA ILE A 113 -6.34 9.95 -11.28
C ILE A 113 -4.92 10.45 -10.96
N ILE A 114 -4.74 11.77 -10.95
CA ILE A 114 -3.48 12.41 -10.55
C ILE A 114 -3.49 12.74 -9.06
N SER A 115 -4.62 13.20 -8.54
CA SER A 115 -4.76 13.54 -7.12
C SER A 115 -6.22 13.58 -6.71
N VAL A 116 -6.47 13.35 -5.43
CA VAL A 116 -7.78 13.53 -4.81
C VAL A 116 -7.66 14.58 -3.71
N VAL A 117 -8.59 15.53 -3.67
CA VAL A 117 -8.65 16.56 -2.63
C VAL A 117 -9.99 16.42 -1.93
N ALA A 118 -9.97 16.27 -0.62
CA ALA A 118 -11.12 16.28 0.27
C ALA A 118 -11.02 17.52 1.15
N ASN A 119 -12.01 18.41 1.07
CA ASN A 119 -12.12 19.57 1.95
C ASN A 119 -13.47 19.54 2.65
N HIS A 120 -13.47 19.71 3.97
CA HIS A 120 -14.70 20.09 4.67
C HIS A 120 -14.85 21.62 4.65
N ASN A 121 -16.09 22.08 4.81
CA ASN A 121 -16.45 23.50 4.85
C ASN A 121 -16.87 23.90 6.27
#